data_AF-A0AB35RAZ9-F1
#
_entry.id   AF-A0AB35RAZ9-F1
#
_cell.length_a   1.000
_cell.length_b   1.000
_cell.length_c   1.000
_cell.angle_alpha   90.00
_cell.angle_beta   90.00
_cell.angle_gamma   90.00
#
_symmetry.space_group_name_H-M   'P 1'
#
loop_
_entity.id
_entity.type
_entity.pdbx_description
1 polymer ?
#
loop_
_entity_poly.entity_id
_entity_poly.type
_entity_poly.pdbx_seq_one_letter_code
_entity_poly.pdbx_strand_id
1 'polypeptide(L)' 'MDKYTKQDLDLEISVKLKLRDLIILSWGHESVSFVPGSEEEAEFRDAEAKIDAALATLRAKRA' A
#
# COMPACT_ATOMS: atom_id res chain seq x y z
N MET A 1 -15.42 -5.74 14.70
CA MET A 1 -14.01 -5.39 14.43
C MET A 1 -14.01 -3.88 14.33
N ASP A 2 -14.04 -3.21 15.47
CA ASP A 2 -14.12 -1.75 15.54
C ASP A 2 -12.79 -1.25 16.06
N LYS A 3 -11.75 -1.25 15.22
CA LYS A 3 -10.42 -0.79 15.65
C LYS A 3 -10.05 0.60 15.17
N TYR A 4 -10.66 1.09 14.10
CA TYR A 4 -10.36 2.41 13.53
C TYR A 4 -11.62 3.05 12.95
N THR A 5 -11.85 4.32 13.26
CA THR A 5 -12.86 5.15 12.60
C THR A 5 -12.36 5.59 11.23
N LYS A 6 -13.24 6.07 10.34
CA LYS A 6 -12.81 6.65 9.05
C LYS A 6 -11.79 7.76 9.24
N GLN A 7 -12.00 8.62 10.25
CA GLN A 7 -11.05 9.68 10.59
C GLN A 7 -9.67 9.12 10.97
N ASP A 8 -9.61 7.96 11.64
CA ASP A 8 -8.33 7.33 11.98
C ASP A 8 -7.61 6.76 10.75
N LEU A 9 -8.36 6.25 9.76
CA LEU A 9 -7.82 5.70 8.52
C LEU A 9 -7.30 6.79 7.57
N ASP A 10 -7.90 7.99 7.64
CA ASP A 10 -7.51 9.14 6.83
C ASP A 10 -6.27 9.90 7.38
N LEU A 11 -5.73 9.50 8.54
CA LEU A 11 -4.53 10.10 9.11
C LEU A 11 -3.29 9.71 8.29
N GLU A 12 -2.56 10.72 7.80
CA GLU A 12 -1.30 10.52 7.08
C GLU A 12 -0.08 10.72 7.99
N ILE A 13 0.85 9.76 7.96
CA ILE A 13 2.17 9.90 8.57
C ILE A 13 3.28 9.59 7.56
N SER A 14 4.37 10.36 7.62
CA SER A 14 5.56 10.11 6.80
C SER A 14 6.53 9.14 7.49
N VAL A 15 6.85 8.02 6.85
CA VAL A 15 7.81 7.02 7.35
C VAL A 15 8.96 6.84 6.36
N LYS A 16 10.20 6.74 6.87
CA LYS A 16 11.37 6.41 6.04
C LYS A 16 11.49 4.90 5.88
N LEU A 17 11.29 4.42 4.65
CA LEU A 17 11.40 3.00 4.29
C LEU A 17 12.63 2.73 3.42
N LYS A 18 13.28 1.58 3.63
CA LYS A 18 14.32 1.06 2.74
C LYS A 18 13.66 0.36 1.55
N LEU A 19 14.42 0.17 0.46
CA LEU A 19 13.96 -0.59 -0.71
C LEU A 19 13.44 -1.99 -0.34
N ARG A 20 14.11 -2.68 0.59
CA ARG A 20 13.66 -3.99 1.08
C ARG A 20 12.28 -3.93 1.73
N ASP A 21 12.00 -2.88 2.49
CA ASP A 21 10.73 -2.73 3.20
C ASP A 21 9.60 -2.54 2.18
N LEU A 22 9.82 -1.75 1.13
CA LEU A 22 8.86 -1.57 0.03
C LEU A 22 8.59 -2.86 -0.76
N ILE A 23 9.60 -3.69 -1.00
CA ILE A 23 9.42 -4.99 -1.67
C ILE A 23 8.55 -5.92 -0.83
N ILE A 24 8.77 -5.96 0.48
CA ILE A 24 7.95 -6.80 1.38
C ILE A 24 6.49 -6.32 1.37
N LEU A 25 6.27 -5.00 1.41
CA LEU A 25 4.91 -4.43 1.38
C LEU A 25 4.19 -4.72 0.06
N SER A 26 4.90 -4.79 -1.07
CA SER A 26 4.29 -5.16 -2.36
C SER A 26 3.80 -6.61 -2.44
N TRP A 27 4.25 -7.51 -1.54
CA TRP A 27 3.77 -8.90 -1.53
C TRP A 27 2.35 -9.06 -0.98
N GLY A 28 1.80 -8.00 -0.35
CA GLY A 28 0.49 -8.04 0.27
C GLY A 28 -0.63 -8.42 -0.69
N HIS A 29 -0.56 -8.00 -1.96
CA HIS A 29 -1.61 -8.25 -2.96
C HIS A 29 -1.77 -9.73 -3.29
N GLU A 30 -0.68 -10.49 -3.36
CA GLU A 30 -0.74 -11.94 -3.64
C GLU A 30 -1.36 -12.75 -2.49
N SER A 31 -1.45 -12.17 -1.29
CA SER A 31 -1.88 -12.86 -0.07
C SER A 31 -3.28 -12.47 0.41
N VAL A 32 -3.94 -11.48 -0.21
CA VAL A 32 -5.24 -10.98 0.25
C VAL A 32 -6.30 -11.16 -0.84
N SER A 33 -7.42 -11.80 -0.47
CA SER A 33 -8.58 -11.95 -1.35
C SER A 33 -9.67 -10.98 -0.91
N PHE A 34 -10.14 -10.14 -1.83
CA PHE A 34 -11.27 -9.24 -1.62
C PHE A 34 -12.53 -9.75 -2.32
N VAL A 35 -13.68 -9.22 -1.92
CA VAL A 35 -14.92 -9.40 -2.68
C VAL A 35 -14.85 -8.50 -3.91
N PRO A 36 -15.06 -9.02 -5.14
CA PRO A 36 -14.98 -8.19 -6.33
C PRO A 36 -15.95 -7.01 -6.29
N GLY A 37 -15.43 -5.80 -6.53
CA GLY A 37 -16.19 -4.55 -6.52
C GLY A 37 -16.45 -3.97 -5.12
N SER A 38 -15.81 -4.50 -4.07
CA SER A 38 -15.94 -3.94 -2.73
C SER A 38 -15.10 -2.65 -2.55
N GLU A 39 -15.47 -1.82 -1.58
CA GLU A 39 -14.71 -0.60 -1.26
C GLU A 39 -13.28 -0.94 -0.81
N GLU A 40 -13.11 -2.03 -0.07
CA GLU A 40 -11.81 -2.50 0.42
C GLU A 40 -10.88 -2.93 -0.73
N GLU A 41 -11.43 -3.48 -1.82
CA GLU A 41 -10.63 -3.79 -3.03
C GLU A 41 -10.07 -2.51 -3.64
N ALA A 42 -10.88 -1.45 -3.72
CA ALA A 42 -10.46 -0.16 -4.26
C ALA A 42 -9.44 0.53 -3.35
N GLU A 43 -9.70 0.59 -2.04
CA GLU A 43 -8.77 1.16 -1.05
C GLU A 43 -7.41 0.44 -1.07
N PHE A 44 -7.42 -0.89 -1.19
CA PHE A 44 -6.20 -1.68 -1.29
C PHE A 44 -5.43 -1.41 -2.59
N ARG A 45 -6.13 -1.37 -3.72
CA ARG A 45 -5.53 -1.08 -5.03
C ARG A 45 -4.87 0.31 -5.05
N ASP A 46 -5.51 1.30 -4.44
CA ASP A 46 -4.96 2.64 -4.31
C ASP A 46 -3.70 2.68 -3.42
N ALA A 47 -3.69 1.92 -2.33
CA ALA A 47 -2.51 1.78 -1.48
C ALA A 47 -1.35 1.07 -2.19
N GLU A 48 -1.64 0.03 -2.97
CA GLU A 48 -0.65 -0.70 -3.77
C GLU A 48 -0.02 0.17 -4.85
N ALA A 49 -0.83 0.94 -5.59
CA ALA A 49 -0.35 1.85 -6.62
C ALA A 49 0.68 2.86 -6.07
N LYS A 50 0.53 3.31 -4.81
CA LYS A 50 1.50 4.18 -4.14
C LYS A 50 2.84 3.46 -3.89
N ILE A 51 2.81 2.19 -3.48
CA ILE A 51 4.01 1.37 -3.24
C ILE A 51 4.72 1.10 -4.57
N ASP A 52 3.98 0.76 -5.63
CA ASP A 52 4.53 0.51 -6.96
C ASP A 52 5.20 1.76 -7.55
N ALA A 53 4.58 2.93 -7.42
CA ALA A 53 5.17 4.19 -7.83
C ALA A 53 6.48 4.49 -7.07
N ALA A 54 6.51 4.22 -5.75
CA ALA A 54 7.71 4.37 -4.94
C ALA A 54 8.82 3.40 -5.38
N LEU A 55 8.49 2.13 -5.65
CA LEU A 55 9.43 1.14 -6.17
C LEU A 55 9.96 1.51 -7.56
N ALA A 56 9.09 1.97 -8.47
CA ALA A 56 9.49 2.44 -9.80
C ALA A 56 10.48 3.62 -9.70
N THR A 57 10.22 4.57 -8.81
CA THR A 57 11.12 5.71 -8.55
C THR A 57 12.49 5.25 -8.05
N LEU A 58 12.53 4.29 -7.11
CA LEU A 58 13.79 3.76 -6.60
C LEU A 58 14.56 2.94 -7.63
N ARG A 59 13.86 2.17 -8.47
CA ARG A 59 14.47 1.43 -9.58
C ARG A 59 15.07 2.38 -10.61
N ALA A 60 14.35 3.45 -10.98
CA ALA A 60 14.83 4.47 -11.90
C ALA A 60 16.07 5.22 -11.37
N LYS A 61 16.17 5.46 -10.06
CA LYS A 61 17.36 6.08 -9.44
C LYS A 61 18.60 5.19 -9.44
N ARG A 62 18.42 3.88 -9.66
CA ARG A 62 19.52 2.90 -9.71
C ARG A 62 19.97 2.59 -11.14
N ALA A 63 19.15 2.94 -12.14
CA ALA A 63 19.47 2.83 -13.56
C ALA A 63 20.39 3.99 -14.00
#